data_AF-A0A352RNA1-F1
#
_entry.id   AF-A0A352RNA1-F1
#
_cell.length_a   1.000
_cell.length_b   1.000
_cell.length_c   1.000
_cell.angle_alpha   90.00
_cell.angle_beta   90.00
_cell.angle_gamma   90.00
#
_symmetry.space_group_name_H-M   'P 1'
#
loop_
_entity.id
_entity.type
_entity.pdbx_description
1 polymer ?
#
loop_
_entity_poly.entity_id
_entity_poly.type
_entity_poly.pdbx_seq_one_letter_code
_entity_poly.pdbx_strand_id
1 'polypeptide(L)'
;MGTLIMISGANGSGKSRYAECIVARTTGEHYYIATMRPCSEENLQRIEKHREQRKDLQFTTLECPYQVGAAAVERDGVVLLEDVSNLLANAMFERGGDEASVYADIEALCSRCRLLVAVTITGLCADGYDGETAAYIRALNGLNQRLYDRAAAAVAMKDGAPFAEKGDLDEII
;
A
#
# COMPACT_ATOMS: atom_id res chain seq x y z
N MET A 1 -2.65 -18.84 -4.06
CA MET A 1 -2.54 -17.41 -4.42
C MET A 1 -3.25 -16.65 -3.34
N GLY A 2 -2.63 -15.64 -2.75
CA GLY A 2 -3.30 -14.78 -1.77
C GLY A 2 -4.26 -13.79 -2.42
N THR A 3 -5.17 -13.29 -1.61
CA THR A 3 -6.18 -12.31 -2.02
C THR A 3 -5.61 -10.89 -1.89
N LEU A 4 -5.87 -10.04 -2.89
CA LEU A 4 -5.45 -8.64 -2.88
C LEU A 4 -6.69 -7.74 -2.77
N ILE A 5 -6.66 -6.81 -1.80
CA ILE A 5 -7.58 -5.68 -1.71
C ILE A 5 -6.78 -4.42 -1.98
N MET A 6 -7.26 -3.57 -2.86
CA MET A 6 -6.65 -2.27 -3.15
C MET A 6 -7.44 -1.15 -2.48
N ILE A 7 -6.74 -0.25 -1.77
CA ILE A 7 -7.32 0.97 -1.21
C ILE A 7 -6.60 2.18 -1.81
N SER A 8 -7.35 3.02 -2.51
CA SER A 8 -6.81 4.12 -3.30
C SER A 8 -7.41 5.47 -2.87
N GLY A 9 -6.82 6.58 -3.33
CA GLY A 9 -7.32 7.94 -3.06
C GLY A 9 -6.23 9.00 -2.90
N ALA A 10 -6.63 10.27 -2.93
CA ALA A 10 -5.71 11.40 -2.80
C ALA A 10 -4.98 11.44 -1.45
N ASN A 11 -3.90 12.21 -1.36
CA ASN A 11 -3.23 12.46 -0.08
C ASN A 11 -4.19 13.03 0.95
N GLY A 12 -4.11 12.53 2.19
CA GLY A 12 -4.99 12.98 3.28
C GLY A 12 -6.45 12.51 3.20
N SER A 13 -6.84 11.66 2.24
CA SER A 13 -8.23 11.20 2.11
C SER A 13 -8.69 10.16 3.15
N GLY A 14 -7.81 9.75 4.07
CA GLY A 14 -8.15 8.78 5.13
C GLY A 14 -7.89 7.30 4.78
N LYS A 15 -7.21 7.01 3.66
CA LYS A 15 -6.89 5.64 3.20
C LYS A 15 -6.30 4.74 4.28
N SER A 16 -5.22 5.18 4.93
CA SER A 16 -4.47 4.36 5.88
C SER A 16 -5.35 3.96 7.07
N ARG A 17 -6.13 4.91 7.61
CA ARG A 17 -7.10 4.63 8.68
C ARG A 17 -8.18 3.65 8.24
N TYR A 18 -8.71 3.81 7.03
CA TYR A 18 -9.70 2.87 6.50
C TYR A 18 -9.10 1.47 6.30
N ALA A 19 -7.87 1.38 5.78
CA ALA A 19 -7.14 0.13 5.59
C ALA A 19 -6.87 -0.60 6.91
N GLU A 20 -6.48 0.14 7.95
CA GLU A 20 -6.35 -0.37 9.31
C GLU A 20 -7.68 -0.95 9.84
N CYS A 21 -8.81 -0.23 9.64
CA CYS A 21 -10.13 -0.75 10.01
C CYS A 21 -10.51 -2.02 9.25
N ILE A 22 -10.12 -2.14 7.98
CA ILE A 22 -10.36 -3.36 7.18
C ILE A 22 -9.58 -4.53 7.76
N VAL A 23 -8.28 -4.36 8.03
CA VAL A 23 -7.47 -5.44 8.61
C VAL A 23 -7.95 -5.82 10.01
N ALA A 24 -8.34 -4.85 10.84
CA ALA A 24 -8.86 -5.11 12.19
C ALA A 24 -10.17 -5.94 12.20
N ARG A 25 -10.91 -6.00 11.09
CA ARG A 25 -12.10 -6.85 10.95
C ARG A 25 -11.77 -8.31 10.62
N THR A 26 -10.52 -8.59 10.25
CA THR A 26 -10.08 -9.93 9.85
C THR A 26 -9.49 -10.70 11.02
N THR A 27 -9.45 -12.02 10.91
CA THR A 27 -8.80 -12.91 11.88
C THR A 27 -7.37 -13.30 11.46
N GLY A 28 -6.56 -13.66 12.45
CA GLY A 28 -5.18 -14.13 12.26
C GLY A 28 -4.12 -13.10 12.62
N GLU A 29 -2.86 -13.41 12.29
CA GLU A 29 -1.72 -12.52 12.54
C GLU A 29 -1.74 -11.33 11.58
N HIS A 30 -1.68 -10.13 12.13
CA HIS A 30 -1.71 -8.88 11.36
C HIS A 30 -0.31 -8.30 11.21
N TYR A 31 0.08 -8.00 9.98
CA TYR A 31 1.37 -7.40 9.65
C TYR A 31 1.17 -6.02 9.03
N TYR A 32 1.96 -5.05 9.48
CA TYR A 32 2.02 -3.73 8.88
C TYR A 32 3.38 -3.55 8.22
N ILE A 33 3.40 -3.48 6.89
CA ILE A 33 4.62 -3.22 6.11
C ILE A 33 4.68 -1.71 5.82
N ALA A 34 5.59 -1.03 6.50
CA ALA A 34 5.85 0.39 6.33
C ALA A 34 6.95 0.62 5.29
N THR A 35 6.63 1.30 4.20
CA THR A 35 7.57 1.58 3.11
C THR A 35 8.14 3.00 3.16
N MET A 36 7.56 3.87 3.99
CA MET A 36 8.02 5.24 4.18
C MET A 36 9.42 5.27 4.83
N ARG A 37 10.31 6.10 4.30
CA ARG A 37 11.66 6.31 4.86
C ARG A 37 11.69 7.53 5.77
N PRO A 38 12.41 7.49 6.91
CA PRO A 38 12.63 8.65 7.77
C PRO A 38 13.75 9.55 7.21
N CYS A 39 13.54 10.14 6.03
CA CYS A 39 14.56 10.98 5.38
C CYS A 39 14.48 12.46 5.78
N SER A 40 13.37 12.88 6.38
CA SER A 40 13.16 14.24 6.88
C SER A 40 12.52 14.23 8.27
N GLU A 41 12.61 15.35 8.98
CA GLU A 41 11.94 15.53 10.27
C GLU A 41 10.42 15.41 10.15
N GLU A 42 9.83 15.85 9.04
CA GLU A 42 8.42 15.63 8.74
C GLU A 42 8.09 14.14 8.59
N ASN A 43 8.95 13.36 7.91
CA ASN A 43 8.75 11.92 7.77
C ASN A 43 8.88 11.21 9.12
N LEU A 44 9.83 11.62 9.96
CA LEU A 44 9.98 11.12 11.32
C LEU A 44 8.71 11.38 12.16
N GLN A 45 8.19 12.60 12.14
CA GLN A 45 6.95 12.96 12.85
C GLN A 45 5.74 12.16 12.35
N ARG A 46 5.62 11.96 11.02
CA ARG A 46 4.56 11.12 10.44
C ARG A 46 4.69 9.67 10.89
N ILE A 47 5.89 9.09 10.85
CA ILE A 47 6.15 7.72 11.31
C ILE A 47 5.78 7.57 12.78
N GLU A 48 6.18 8.51 13.64
CA GLU A 48 5.86 8.45 15.07
C GLU A 48 4.35 8.54 15.33
N LYS A 49 3.67 9.46 14.63
CA LYS A 49 2.21 9.55 14.69
C LYS A 49 1.53 8.25 14.27
N HIS A 50 1.97 7.62 13.19
CA HIS A 50 1.43 6.33 12.75
C HIS A 50 1.74 5.20 13.74
N ARG A 51 2.93 5.19 14.36
CA ARG A 51 3.28 4.24 15.41
C ARG A 51 2.34 4.35 16.60
N GLU A 52 2.07 5.57 17.07
CA GLU A 52 1.11 5.80 18.15
C GLU A 52 -0.32 5.38 17.78
N GLN A 53 -0.79 5.74 16.57
CA GLN A 53 -2.14 5.41 16.10
C GLN A 53 -2.42 3.91 16.03
N ARG A 54 -1.38 3.09 15.84
CA ARG A 54 -1.51 1.63 15.70
C ARG A 54 -1.10 0.83 16.93
N LYS A 55 -0.69 1.46 18.04
CA LYS A 55 -0.27 0.74 19.26
C LYS A 55 -1.32 -0.26 19.74
N ASP A 56 -2.60 0.09 19.59
CA ASP A 56 -3.73 -0.74 20.03
C ASP A 56 -4.25 -1.69 18.94
N LEU A 57 -3.68 -1.64 17.72
CA LEU A 57 -4.15 -2.40 16.55
C LEU A 57 -3.44 -3.75 16.38
N GLN A 58 -2.64 -4.18 17.36
CA GLN A 58 -2.00 -5.51 17.43
C GLN A 58 -1.19 -5.94 16.18
N PHE A 59 -0.70 -4.98 15.39
CA PHE A 59 0.14 -5.28 14.24
C PHE A 59 1.57 -5.65 14.62
N THR A 60 2.13 -6.68 13.97
CA THR A 60 3.58 -6.81 13.81
C THR A 60 4.05 -5.85 12.72
N THR A 61 4.77 -4.79 13.12
CA THR A 61 5.30 -3.81 12.16
C THR A 61 6.63 -4.28 11.56
N LEU A 62 6.74 -4.23 10.24
CA LEU A 62 7.95 -4.45 9.47
C LEU A 62 8.28 -3.17 8.68
N GLU A 63 9.43 -2.56 8.97
CA GLU A 63 9.94 -1.43 8.18
C GLU A 63 10.65 -1.99 6.94
N CYS A 64 9.98 -1.96 5.79
CA CYS A 64 10.48 -2.51 4.53
C CYS A 64 10.31 -1.47 3.40
N PRO A 65 11.24 -0.49 3.29
CA PRO A 65 11.20 0.49 2.20
C PRO A 65 11.46 -0.12 0.82
N TYR A 66 11.95 -1.36 0.76
CA TYR A 66 12.28 -2.12 -0.44
C TYR A 66 11.96 -3.60 -0.23
N GLN A 67 11.87 -4.38 -1.31
CA GLN A 67 11.86 -5.85 -1.28
C GLN A 67 10.77 -6.44 -0.38
N VAL A 68 9.54 -5.91 -0.49
CA VAL A 68 8.41 -6.31 0.34
C VAL A 68 8.02 -7.78 0.12
N GLY A 69 8.33 -8.35 -1.05
CA GLY A 69 8.14 -9.76 -1.36
C GLY A 69 8.94 -10.70 -0.46
N ALA A 70 10.02 -10.21 0.16
CA ALA A 70 10.84 -10.96 1.10
C ALA A 70 10.47 -10.68 2.58
N ALA A 71 9.43 -9.89 2.85
CA ALA A 71 9.01 -9.58 4.22
C ALA A 71 8.75 -10.85 5.04
N ALA A 72 9.07 -10.78 6.33
CA ALA A 72 8.91 -11.86 7.30
C ALA A 72 7.43 -12.00 7.75
N VAL A 73 6.59 -12.39 6.79
CA VAL A 73 5.16 -12.64 7.00
C VAL A 73 4.88 -14.14 6.94
N GLU A 74 3.97 -14.60 7.81
CA GLU A 74 3.49 -15.97 7.84
C GLU A 74 2.46 -16.24 6.74
N ARG A 75 2.36 -17.51 6.32
CA ARG A 75 1.53 -17.92 5.16
C ARG A 75 0.06 -17.53 5.27
N ASP A 76 -0.48 -17.59 6.48
CA ASP A 76 -1.89 -17.30 6.77
C ASP A 76 -2.11 -15.85 7.29
N GLY A 77 -1.06 -15.03 7.28
CA GLY A 77 -1.09 -13.65 7.78
C GLY A 77 -1.95 -12.72 6.92
N VAL A 78 -2.43 -11.64 7.56
CA VAL A 78 -3.08 -10.51 6.90
C VAL A 78 -2.12 -9.34 6.89
N VAL A 79 -1.84 -8.80 5.71
CA VAL A 79 -0.79 -7.80 5.52
C VAL A 79 -1.41 -6.49 5.07
N LEU A 80 -1.09 -5.41 5.77
CA LEU A 80 -1.29 -4.04 5.33
C LEU A 80 0.02 -3.51 4.75
N LEU A 81 0.03 -3.15 3.46
CA LEU A 81 1.15 -2.49 2.81
C LEU A 81 0.87 -0.98 2.72
N GLU A 82 1.58 -0.19 3.53
CA GLU A 82 1.51 1.28 3.56
C GLU A 82 2.90 1.87 3.25
N ASP A 83 3.13 2.38 2.04
CA ASP A 83 2.23 2.33 0.89
C ASP A 83 2.97 2.00 -0.42
N VAL A 84 2.19 1.68 -1.45
CA VAL A 84 2.69 1.35 -2.78
C VAL A 84 3.40 2.56 -3.41
N SER A 85 2.91 3.77 -3.15
CA SER A 85 3.47 5.01 -3.72
C SER A 85 4.91 5.25 -3.25
N ASN A 86 5.18 5.14 -1.94
CA ASN A 86 6.54 5.24 -1.41
C ASN A 86 7.41 4.07 -1.89
N LEU A 87 6.88 2.84 -1.96
CA LEU A 87 7.63 1.69 -2.46
C LEU A 87 8.13 1.93 -3.90
N LEU A 88 7.25 2.45 -4.77
CA LEU A 88 7.62 2.80 -6.14
C LEU A 88 8.63 3.95 -6.19
N ALA A 89 8.42 5.01 -5.41
CA ALA A 89 9.35 6.14 -5.35
C ALA A 89 10.76 5.68 -4.92
N ASN A 90 10.83 4.91 -3.83
CA ASN A 90 12.05 4.31 -3.32
C ASN A 90 12.75 3.46 -4.41
N ALA A 91 12.00 2.63 -5.13
CA ALA A 91 12.55 1.78 -6.18
C ALA A 91 13.14 2.60 -7.35
N MET A 92 12.36 3.55 -7.88
CA MET A 92 12.74 4.33 -9.06
C MET A 92 13.91 5.26 -8.78
N PHE A 93 13.92 5.97 -7.65
CA PHE A 93 14.89 7.02 -7.39
C PHE A 93 16.19 6.53 -6.73
N GLU A 94 16.18 5.36 -6.08
CA GLU A 94 17.35 4.91 -5.31
C GLU A 94 17.89 3.54 -5.73
N ARG A 95 17.07 2.70 -6.36
CA ARG A 95 17.44 1.31 -6.69
C ARG A 95 17.46 1.01 -8.19
N GLY A 96 17.10 1.99 -9.03
CA GLY A 96 16.97 1.80 -10.47
C GLY A 96 15.86 0.81 -10.84
N GLY A 97 14.87 0.64 -9.94
CA GLY A 97 13.69 -0.18 -10.19
C GLY A 97 12.66 0.56 -11.04
N ASP A 98 11.63 -0.17 -11.43
CA ASP A 98 10.52 0.32 -12.25
C ASP A 98 9.17 -0.25 -11.79
N GLU A 99 8.09 0.19 -12.44
CA GLU A 99 6.73 -0.31 -12.22
C GLU A 99 6.66 -1.86 -12.22
N ALA A 100 7.33 -2.52 -13.17
CA ALA A 100 7.24 -3.96 -13.34
C ALA A 100 7.93 -4.71 -12.19
N SER A 101 9.10 -4.25 -11.76
CA SER A 101 9.84 -4.82 -10.63
C SER A 101 9.06 -4.68 -9.32
N VAL A 102 8.44 -3.52 -9.07
CA VAL A 102 7.64 -3.28 -7.87
C VAL A 102 6.36 -4.11 -7.89
N TYR A 103 5.70 -4.21 -9.05
CA TYR A 103 4.54 -5.09 -9.19
C TYR A 103 4.88 -6.55 -8.88
N ALA A 104 6.01 -7.06 -9.41
CA ALA A 104 6.47 -8.42 -9.14
C ALA A 104 6.78 -8.65 -7.64
N ASP A 105 7.34 -7.64 -6.97
CA ASP A 105 7.64 -7.69 -5.53
C ASP A 105 6.35 -7.74 -4.68
N ILE A 106 5.35 -6.94 -5.04
CA ILE A 106 4.02 -6.97 -4.39
C ILE A 106 3.31 -8.31 -4.66
N GLU A 107 3.38 -8.86 -5.87
CA GLU A 107 2.81 -10.17 -6.18
C GLU A 107 3.51 -11.31 -5.41
N ALA A 108 4.83 -11.23 -5.24
CA ALA A 108 5.58 -12.18 -4.43
C ALA A 108 5.09 -12.15 -2.96
N LEU A 109 4.88 -10.97 -2.39
CA LEU A 109 4.29 -10.81 -1.05
C LEU A 109 2.88 -11.38 -1.00
N CYS A 110 2.00 -10.99 -1.94
CA CYS A 110 0.62 -11.46 -2.02
C CYS A 110 0.54 -12.99 -2.12
N SER A 111 1.47 -13.63 -2.83
CA SER A 111 1.50 -15.10 -2.96
C SER A 111 1.81 -15.84 -1.65
N ARG A 112 2.37 -15.12 -0.66
CA ARG A 112 2.89 -15.66 0.60
C ARG A 112 2.03 -15.31 1.82
N CYS A 113 0.95 -14.56 1.67
CA CYS A 113 0.02 -14.27 2.75
C CYS A 113 -1.41 -14.64 2.35
N ARG A 114 -2.31 -14.72 3.33
CA ARG A 114 -3.74 -15.01 3.08
C ARG A 114 -4.41 -13.82 2.39
N LEU A 115 -4.16 -12.63 2.92
CA LEU A 115 -4.76 -11.38 2.46
C LEU A 115 -3.70 -10.27 2.46
N LEU A 116 -3.63 -9.53 1.37
CA LEU A 116 -2.86 -8.31 1.23
C LEU A 116 -3.80 -7.13 0.99
N VAL A 117 -3.77 -6.14 1.88
CA VAL A 117 -4.41 -4.84 1.71
C VAL A 117 -3.33 -3.85 1.29
N ALA A 118 -3.37 -3.40 0.03
CA ALA A 118 -2.40 -2.48 -0.53
C ALA A 118 -2.96 -1.05 -0.61
N VAL A 119 -2.30 -0.11 0.05
CA VAL A 119 -2.67 1.31 0.03
C VAL A 119 -1.86 2.04 -1.04
N THR A 120 -2.51 2.89 -1.83
CA THR A 120 -1.83 3.68 -2.87
C THR A 120 -2.49 5.05 -3.09
N ILE A 121 -1.70 6.01 -3.57
CA ILE A 121 -2.18 7.34 -3.94
C ILE A 121 -2.72 7.33 -5.38
N THR A 122 -3.83 8.03 -5.59
CA THR A 122 -4.41 8.29 -6.92
C THR A 122 -4.71 9.77 -7.11
N GLY A 123 -5.07 10.16 -8.33
CA GLY A 123 -5.41 11.55 -8.68
C GLY A 123 -4.21 12.44 -9.04
N LEU A 124 -3.02 11.86 -9.23
CA LEU A 124 -1.86 12.59 -9.73
C LEU A 124 -1.93 12.71 -11.26
N CYS A 125 -1.67 13.91 -11.78
CA CYS A 125 -1.55 14.18 -13.21
C CYS A 125 -0.09 14.47 -13.56
N ALA A 126 0.41 13.85 -14.63
CA ALA A 126 1.77 14.11 -15.11
C ALA A 126 1.86 15.48 -15.82
N ASP A 127 0.73 16.05 -16.24
CA ASP A 127 0.68 17.36 -16.89
C ASP A 127 1.21 18.45 -15.94
N GLY A 128 2.13 19.27 -16.44
CA GLY A 128 2.79 20.31 -15.64
C GLY A 128 4.06 19.84 -14.91
N TYR A 129 4.42 18.56 -15.03
CA TYR A 129 5.69 18.02 -14.54
C TYR A 129 6.55 17.51 -15.70
N ASP A 130 7.87 17.53 -15.52
CA ASP A 130 8.85 16.97 -16.46
C ASP A 130 9.78 15.95 -15.77
N GLY A 131 10.69 15.38 -16.56
CA GLY A 131 11.74 14.48 -16.09
C GLY A 131 11.24 13.32 -15.22
N GLU A 132 11.93 13.13 -14.10
CA GLU A 132 11.74 12.03 -13.16
C GLU A 132 10.37 12.06 -12.47
N THR A 133 9.83 13.24 -12.17
CA THR A 133 8.50 13.39 -11.54
C THR A 133 7.39 12.91 -12.47
N ALA A 134 7.42 13.32 -13.74
CA ALA A 134 6.46 12.87 -14.73
C ALA A 134 6.58 11.36 -15.01
N ALA A 135 7.80 10.82 -14.97
CA ALA A 135 8.04 9.38 -15.11
C ALA A 135 7.45 8.59 -13.92
N TYR A 136 7.67 9.06 -12.69
CA TYR A 136 7.08 8.46 -11.49
C TYR A 136 5.54 8.48 -11.52
N ILE A 137 4.92 9.60 -11.88
CA ILE A 137 3.46 9.69 -11.94
C ILE A 137 2.89 8.69 -12.96
N ARG A 138 3.53 8.57 -14.13
CA ARG A 138 3.13 7.58 -15.15
C ARG A 138 3.28 6.14 -14.63
N ALA A 139 4.40 5.82 -14.01
CA ALA A 139 4.66 4.50 -13.43
C ALA A 139 3.70 4.17 -12.29
N LEU A 140 3.35 5.14 -11.43
CA LEU A 140 2.39 4.93 -10.35
C LEU A 140 0.99 4.67 -10.91
N ASN A 141 0.58 5.43 -11.92
CA ASN A 141 -0.71 5.22 -12.58
C ASN A 141 -0.78 3.84 -13.26
N GLY A 142 0.29 3.40 -13.92
CA GLY A 142 0.39 2.06 -14.50
C GLY A 142 0.37 0.96 -13.42
N LEU A 143 1.13 1.13 -12.34
CA LEU A 143 1.13 0.21 -11.19
C LEU A 143 -0.26 0.08 -10.56
N ASN A 144 -0.92 1.21 -10.33
CA ASN A 144 -2.28 1.26 -9.79
C ASN A 144 -3.28 0.51 -10.67
N GLN A 145 -3.18 0.65 -12.00
CA GLN A 145 -4.04 -0.09 -12.92
C GLN A 145 -3.79 -1.62 -12.81
N ARG A 146 -2.53 -2.06 -12.78
CA ARG A 146 -2.22 -3.50 -12.62
C ARG A 146 -2.72 -4.06 -11.30
N LEU A 147 -2.58 -3.30 -10.21
CA LEU A 147 -3.09 -3.70 -8.89
C LEU A 147 -4.60 -3.74 -8.88
N TYR A 148 -5.28 -2.76 -9.49
CA TYR A 148 -6.74 -2.75 -9.63
C TYR A 148 -7.24 -3.99 -10.40
N ASP A 149 -6.61 -4.31 -11.53
CA ASP A 149 -6.96 -5.48 -12.35
C ASP A 149 -6.76 -6.79 -11.57
N ARG A 150 -5.67 -6.88 -10.79
CA ARG A 150 -5.33 -8.03 -9.96
C ARG A 150 -6.16 -8.17 -8.68
N ALA A 151 -6.67 -7.07 -8.13
CA ALA A 151 -7.38 -7.06 -6.86
C ALA A 151 -8.72 -7.78 -6.95
N ALA A 152 -9.06 -8.53 -5.90
CA ALA A 152 -10.39 -9.12 -5.74
C ALA A 152 -11.43 -8.04 -5.40
N ALA A 153 -11.03 -7.05 -4.58
CA ALA A 153 -11.83 -5.86 -4.32
C ALA A 153 -10.97 -4.58 -4.35
N ALA A 154 -11.58 -3.47 -4.73
CA ALA A 154 -10.95 -2.16 -4.75
C ALA A 154 -11.88 -1.09 -4.16
N VAL A 155 -11.33 -0.24 -3.30
CA VAL A 155 -12.03 0.90 -2.70
C VAL A 155 -11.26 2.18 -2.97
N ALA A 156 -11.96 3.22 -3.39
CA ALA A 156 -11.42 4.58 -3.45
C ALA A 156 -11.94 5.42 -2.29
N MET A 157 -11.04 6.10 -1.59
CA MET A 157 -11.37 7.11 -0.59
C MET A 157 -11.56 8.48 -1.26
N LYS A 158 -12.77 9.04 -1.15
CA LYS A 158 -13.17 10.35 -1.70
C LYS A 158 -13.83 11.16 -0.59
N ASP A 159 -13.37 12.39 -0.38
CA ASP A 159 -13.91 13.30 0.65
C ASP A 159 -14.02 12.69 2.06
N GLY A 160 -13.08 11.81 2.41
CA GLY A 160 -13.05 11.13 3.71
C GLY A 160 -13.97 9.89 3.82
N ALA A 161 -14.65 9.49 2.76
CA ALA A 161 -15.55 8.34 2.72
C ALA A 161 -15.06 7.25 1.74
N PRO A 162 -15.28 5.96 2.05
CA PRO A 162 -14.95 4.86 1.15
C PRO A 162 -16.01 4.70 0.06
N PHE A 163 -15.58 4.45 -1.18
CA PHE A 163 -16.43 4.12 -2.32
C PHE A 163 -15.93 2.82 -2.96
N ALA A 164 -16.76 1.79 -2.99
CA ALA A 164 -16.42 0.53 -3.63
C ALA A 164 -16.35 0.70 -5.16
N GLU A 165 -15.24 0.30 -5.75
CA GLU A 165 -14.99 0.38 -7.19
C GLU A 165 -14.96 -1.00 -7.86
N LYS A 166 -14.69 -2.07 -7.10
CA LYS A 166 -14.63 -3.45 -7.57
C LYS A 166 -14.81 -4.42 -6.41
N GLY A 167 -15.50 -5.54 -6.67
CA GLY A 167 -15.68 -6.64 -5.71
C GLY A 167 -16.53 -6.27 -4.50
N ASP A 168 -16.84 -7.27 -3.69
CA ASP A 168 -17.47 -7.08 -2.38
C ASP A 168 -16.42 -7.34 -1.28
N LEU A 169 -16.19 -6.34 -0.43
CA LEU A 169 -15.25 -6.48 0.68
C LEU A 169 -15.76 -7.48 1.72
N ASP A 170 -17.06 -7.49 2.00
CA ASP A 170 -17.64 -8.29 3.07
C ASP A 170 -17.65 -9.79 2.74
N GLU A 171 -17.51 -10.15 1.45
CA GLU A 171 -17.29 -11.54 1.02
C GLU A 171 -15.83 -11.99 1.21
N ILE A 172 -14.89 -11.07 1.41
CA ILE A 172 -13.44 -11.35 1.48
C ILE A 172 -12.92 -11.37 2.93
N ILE A 173 -13.39 -10.45 3.78
CA ILE A 173 -12.81 -10.18 5.10
C ILE A 173 -13.53 -10.83 6.27
#